data_AF-A0AA42R1S3-F1
#
_entry.id   AF-A0AA42R1S3-F1
#
_cell.length_a   1.000
_cell.length_b   1.000
_cell.length_c   1.000
_cell.angle_alpha   90.00
_cell.angle_beta   90.00
_cell.angle_gamma   90.00
#
_symmetry.space_group_name_H-M   'P 1'
#
loop_
_entity.id
_entity.type
_entity.pdbx_description
1 polymer ?
#
loop_
_entity_poly.entity_id
_entity_poly.type
_entity_poly.pdbx_seq_one_letter_code
_entity_poly.pdbx_strand_id
1 'polypeptide(L)'
;MSEKKTAIAKHYLLGALEIILSVDGKLSLAMTEYAEQSGVSTFFDEGTDYGESTQTASNFGLTLLYTAAENNGVEGEFIDQTIKDLMNDEDLALSATPYLIRYRLTECCYALEYADAPLEFYRELVGYGVISCGKYSRNIDKHAKESGPGELLQLIRTGLLFEFKMLQRVVAVMLSLKNNNTITLPTPDLKMSAVEQKNISDYYKRLVDNWFMGAERKVFVSFQCKNGVSRENVIALLENINKYYLHKRMFSGTQGSWLGTLGAFDIACEHDEDPVIAIYNEESNSHTISEKIRLKYLGLGFSVSARSLYLRYKSVKKERYSQVRYYCFLLLNQGFIIPWHLDNNYYYDMALRFCSTGTNECNYP
;
A
#
# COMPACT_ATOMS: atom_id res chain seq x y z
N MET A 1 -15.30 -1.27 24.45
CA MET A 1 -15.42 -0.75 23.07
C MET A 1 -15.62 -1.96 22.15
N SER A 2 -16.53 -1.93 21.16
CA SER A 2 -16.67 -3.07 20.23
C SER A 2 -15.39 -3.22 19.38
N GLU A 3 -14.96 -4.44 19.07
CA GLU A 3 -13.72 -4.72 18.28
C GLU A 3 -13.60 -3.86 17.02
N LYS A 4 -14.71 -3.65 16.31
CA LYS A 4 -14.79 -2.74 15.15
C LYS A 4 -14.37 -1.30 15.46
N LYS A 5 -14.94 -0.72 16.52
CA LYS A 5 -14.61 0.65 16.95
C LYS A 5 -13.14 0.75 17.33
N THR A 6 -12.59 -0.28 17.97
CA THR A 6 -11.17 -0.36 18.30
C THR A 6 -10.30 -0.42 17.04
N ALA A 7 -10.66 -1.22 16.03
CA ALA A 7 -9.91 -1.30 14.77
C ALA A 7 -9.92 0.03 13.99
N ILE A 8 -11.05 0.73 13.98
CA ILE A 8 -11.20 2.07 13.37
C ILE A 8 -10.34 3.09 14.13
N ALA A 9 -10.48 3.16 15.46
CA ALA A 9 -9.72 4.10 16.29
C ALA A 9 -8.20 3.85 16.19
N LYS A 10 -7.79 2.58 16.19
CA LYS A 10 -6.40 2.17 15.98
C LYS A 10 -5.87 2.68 14.64
N HIS A 11 -6.69 2.65 13.58
CA HIS A 11 -6.27 3.19 12.29
C HIS A 11 -5.93 4.66 12.34
N TYR A 12 -6.87 5.47 12.82
CA TYR A 12 -6.68 6.92 12.88
C TYR A 12 -5.53 7.31 13.81
N LEU A 13 -5.36 6.58 14.92
CA LEU A 13 -4.21 6.77 15.80
C LEU A 13 -2.87 6.46 15.09
N LEU A 14 -2.77 5.33 14.40
CA LEU A 14 -1.55 4.97 13.66
C LEU A 14 -1.25 5.96 12.53
N GLY A 15 -2.26 6.40 11.79
CA GLY A 15 -2.10 7.40 10.74
C GLY A 15 -1.64 8.76 11.29
N ALA A 16 -2.19 9.18 12.42
CA ALA A 16 -1.77 10.42 13.08
C ALA A 16 -0.33 10.32 13.61
N LEU A 17 0.02 9.19 14.23
CA LEU A 17 1.39 8.91 14.67
C LEU A 17 2.37 8.89 13.49
N GLU A 18 2.02 8.26 12.37
CA GLU A 18 2.86 8.27 11.16
C GLU A 18 3.12 9.70 10.67
N ILE A 19 2.08 10.55 10.63
CA ILE A 19 2.21 11.96 10.22
C ILE A 19 3.17 12.72 11.15
N ILE A 20 3.07 12.50 12.46
CA ILE A 20 3.89 13.19 13.47
C ILE A 20 5.33 12.66 13.47
N LEU A 21 5.51 11.34 13.44
CA LEU A 21 6.81 10.67 13.47
C LEU A 21 7.59 10.83 12.17
N SER A 22 6.93 11.18 11.07
CA SER A 22 7.57 11.44 9.78
C SER A 22 8.10 12.88 9.61
N VAL A 23 8.07 13.69 10.67
CA VAL A 23 8.74 15.00 10.72
C VAL A 23 10.15 14.79 11.27
N ASP A 24 11.16 14.91 10.41
CA ASP A 24 12.57 14.81 10.81
C ASP A 24 13.35 16.06 10.41
N GLY A 25 13.93 16.77 11.39
CA GLY A 25 14.84 17.90 11.16
C GLY A 25 16.17 17.48 10.53
N LYS A 26 16.52 16.19 10.52
CA LYS A 26 17.69 15.64 9.83
C LYS A 26 17.50 15.50 8.32
N LEU A 27 16.28 15.63 7.80
CA LEU A 27 16.03 15.61 6.35
C LEU A 27 16.91 16.65 5.65
N SER A 28 16.95 17.89 6.14
CA SER A 28 17.79 18.96 5.59
C SER A 28 19.29 18.67 5.66
N LEU A 29 19.76 17.95 6.69
CA LEU A 29 21.16 17.55 6.86
C LEU A 29 21.55 16.40 5.92
N ALA A 30 20.76 15.32 5.88
CA ALA A 30 20.97 14.20 4.95
C ALA A 30 20.91 14.67 3.49
N MET A 31 20.07 15.65 3.18
CA MET A 31 19.98 16.27 1.85
C MET A 31 21.25 17.02 1.44
N THR A 32 21.93 17.66 2.40
CA THR A 32 23.18 18.39 2.13
C THR A 32 24.31 17.39 1.85
N GLU A 33 24.39 16.31 2.62
CA GLU A 33 25.39 15.25 2.44
C GLU A 33 25.19 14.43 1.15
N TYR A 34 23.95 14.17 0.71
CA TYR A 34 23.66 13.45 -0.53
C TYR A 34 23.83 14.28 -1.80
N ALA A 35 23.53 15.59 -1.75
CA ALA A 35 23.74 16.51 -2.88
C ALA A 35 25.22 16.70 -3.22
N GLU A 36 26.11 16.59 -2.23
CA GLU A 36 27.56 16.65 -2.42
C GLU A 36 28.16 15.39 -3.08
N GLN A 37 27.41 14.29 -3.19
CA GLN A 37 27.97 12.97 -3.54
C GLN A 37 27.77 12.46 -4.98
N SER A 38 26.88 12.98 -5.82
CA SER A 38 26.91 12.63 -7.27
C SER A 38 25.96 13.42 -8.19
N GLY A 39 26.38 13.65 -9.43
CA GLY A 39 25.59 14.23 -10.54
C GLY A 39 24.51 13.31 -11.11
N VAL A 40 23.70 12.69 -10.25
CA VAL A 40 22.51 11.92 -10.59
C VAL A 40 21.28 12.80 -10.34
N SER A 41 20.24 12.69 -11.17
CA SER A 41 18.98 13.42 -11.00
C SER A 41 18.53 13.39 -9.55
N THR A 42 18.41 14.57 -8.94
CA THR A 42 18.20 14.73 -7.50
C THR A 42 16.83 14.18 -7.09
N PHE A 43 16.77 13.55 -5.90
CA PHE A 43 15.53 13.12 -5.23
C PHE A 43 14.61 14.29 -4.84
N PHE A 44 15.11 15.51 -4.92
CA PHE A 44 14.50 16.72 -4.40
C PHE A 44 14.70 17.87 -5.39
N ASP A 45 13.69 18.72 -5.53
CA ASP A 45 13.78 19.96 -6.29
C ASP A 45 14.70 20.95 -5.55
N GLU A 46 15.73 21.44 -6.25
CA GLU A 46 16.65 22.47 -5.73
C GLU A 46 15.87 23.73 -5.29
N GLY A 47 16.15 24.23 -4.09
CA GLY A 47 15.59 25.49 -3.57
C GLY A 47 14.27 25.41 -2.80
N THR A 48 13.72 24.21 -2.55
CA THR A 48 12.51 24.05 -1.73
C THR A 48 12.86 23.99 -0.23
N ASP A 49 12.23 24.83 0.61
CA ASP A 49 12.30 24.68 2.07
C ASP A 49 11.38 23.54 2.52
N TYR A 50 11.96 22.35 2.63
CA TYR A 50 11.24 21.15 3.04
C TYR A 50 10.84 21.18 4.53
N GLY A 51 11.44 22.02 5.38
CA GLY A 51 11.09 22.13 6.79
C GLY A 51 9.72 22.75 7.02
N GLU A 52 9.50 23.96 6.48
CA GLU A 52 8.19 24.65 6.56
C GLU A 52 7.11 23.92 5.75
N SER A 53 7.49 23.33 4.61
CA SER A 53 6.61 22.49 3.78
C SER A 53 6.13 21.24 4.54
N THR A 54 7.02 20.57 5.27
CA THR A 54 6.68 19.36 6.05
C THR A 54 5.77 19.68 7.23
N GLN A 55 6.01 20.77 7.97
CA GLN A 55 5.11 21.18 9.05
C GLN A 55 3.72 21.56 8.52
N THR A 56 3.67 22.30 7.41
CA THR A 56 2.41 22.64 6.74
C THR A 56 1.67 21.37 6.29
N ALA A 57 2.40 20.40 5.72
CA ALA A 57 1.87 19.10 5.31
C ALA A 57 1.23 18.36 6.48
N SER A 58 1.95 18.28 7.61
CA SER A 58 1.48 17.57 8.80
C SER A 58 0.24 18.22 9.41
N ASN A 59 0.22 19.55 9.58
CA ASN A 59 -0.96 20.25 10.09
C ASN A 59 -2.20 20.02 9.21
N PHE A 60 -2.01 20.10 7.89
CA PHE A 60 -3.08 19.89 6.94
C PHE A 60 -3.56 18.44 6.91
N GLY A 61 -2.63 17.48 6.89
CA GLY A 61 -2.90 16.05 6.93
C GLY A 61 -3.67 15.64 8.20
N LEU A 62 -3.22 16.10 9.37
CA LEU A 62 -3.90 15.83 10.64
C LEU A 62 -5.33 16.38 10.66
N THR A 63 -5.54 17.60 10.12
CA THR A 63 -6.89 18.19 10.05
C THR A 63 -7.86 17.33 9.23
N LEU A 64 -7.41 16.88 8.04
CA LEU A 64 -8.22 16.00 7.19
C LEU A 64 -8.44 14.62 7.84
N LEU A 65 -7.41 14.07 8.47
CA LEU A 65 -7.49 12.80 9.18
C LEU A 65 -8.49 12.87 10.35
N TYR A 66 -8.49 13.95 11.13
CA TYR A 66 -9.43 14.13 12.24
C TYR A 66 -10.86 14.29 11.74
N THR A 67 -11.05 15.02 10.64
CA THR A 67 -12.37 15.08 9.97
C THR A 67 -12.84 13.69 9.54
N ALA A 68 -11.94 12.84 9.02
CA ALA A 68 -12.25 11.46 8.65
C ALA A 68 -12.61 10.60 9.88
N ALA A 69 -11.83 10.74 10.95
CA ALA A 69 -12.01 10.06 12.22
C ALA A 69 -13.37 10.38 12.85
N GLU A 70 -13.76 11.66 12.88
CA GLU A 70 -15.05 12.11 13.42
C GLU A 70 -16.23 11.52 12.63
N ASN A 71 -16.14 11.50 11.31
CA ASN A 71 -17.16 10.86 10.47
C ASN A 71 -17.33 9.37 10.80
N ASN A 72 -16.23 8.70 11.18
CA ASN A 72 -16.23 7.31 11.62
C ASN A 72 -16.47 7.12 13.13
N GLY A 73 -16.77 8.20 13.86
CA GLY A 73 -17.13 8.19 15.27
C GLY A 73 -15.95 8.02 16.23
N VAL A 74 -14.77 8.48 15.83
CA VAL A 74 -13.57 8.59 16.66
C VAL A 74 -13.34 10.06 16.95
N GLU A 75 -13.27 10.43 18.23
CA GLU A 75 -13.13 11.82 18.66
C GLU A 75 -11.67 12.27 18.52
N GLY A 76 -11.45 13.49 18.02
CA GLY A 76 -10.10 14.06 17.88
C GLY A 76 -9.38 14.19 19.22
N GLU A 77 -10.09 14.54 20.29
CA GLU A 77 -9.53 14.64 21.66
C GLU A 77 -8.96 13.30 22.14
N PHE A 78 -9.63 12.19 21.84
CA PHE A 78 -9.13 10.85 22.14
C PHE A 78 -7.81 10.57 21.40
N ILE A 79 -7.71 10.96 20.12
CA ILE A 79 -6.49 10.77 19.33
C ILE A 79 -5.37 11.63 19.90
N ASP A 80 -5.62 12.92 20.15
CA ASP A 80 -4.63 13.86 20.71
C ASP A 80 -4.08 13.39 22.06
N GLN A 81 -4.95 12.97 22.97
CA GLN A 81 -4.54 12.49 24.29
C GLN A 81 -3.71 11.21 24.18
N THR A 82 -4.16 10.25 23.37
CA THR A 82 -3.44 8.99 23.20
C THR A 82 -2.07 9.19 22.56
N ILE A 83 -1.95 10.10 21.59
CA ILE A 83 -0.65 10.44 20.99
C ILE A 83 0.27 11.05 22.03
N LYS A 84 -0.20 12.00 22.84
CA LYS A 84 0.62 12.60 23.92
C LYS A 84 1.13 11.54 24.88
N ASP A 85 0.27 10.61 25.28
CA ASP A 85 0.64 9.52 26.19
C ASP A 85 1.71 8.61 25.56
N LEU A 86 1.52 8.21 24.29
CA LEU A 86 2.47 7.36 23.56
C LEU A 86 3.81 8.05 23.26
N MET A 87 3.79 9.35 22.98
CA MET A 87 5.01 10.13 22.72
C MET A 87 5.85 10.34 23.99
N ASN A 88 5.21 10.30 25.16
CA ASN A 88 5.86 10.42 26.46
C ASN A 88 6.24 9.06 27.08
N ASP A 89 5.88 7.95 26.42
CA ASP A 89 6.21 6.61 26.87
C ASP A 89 7.68 6.28 26.53
N GLU A 90 8.53 6.32 27.56
CA GLU A 90 9.97 6.05 27.44
C GLU A 90 10.25 4.58 27.05
N ASP A 91 9.39 3.64 27.44
CA ASP A 91 9.56 2.21 27.12
C ASP A 91 9.31 1.94 25.63
N LEU A 92 8.38 2.69 25.04
CA LEU A 92 8.04 2.57 23.62
C LEU A 92 9.12 3.19 22.71
N ALA A 93 9.85 4.19 23.21
CA ALA A 93 10.96 4.84 22.53
C ALA A 93 10.69 5.17 21.04
N LEU A 94 9.50 5.72 20.73
CA LEU A 94 9.04 5.95 19.35
C LEU A 94 10.01 6.76 18.50
N SER A 95 10.75 7.68 19.12
CA SER A 95 11.78 8.48 18.44
C SER A 95 12.98 7.65 17.96
N ALA A 96 13.28 6.54 18.62
CA ALA A 96 14.36 5.59 18.29
C ALA A 96 13.91 4.44 17.37
N THR A 97 12.62 4.37 17.03
CA THR A 97 12.09 3.36 16.10
C THR A 97 12.74 3.50 14.71
N PRO A 98 13.06 2.38 14.01
CA PRO A 98 13.65 2.40 12.67
C PRO A 98 12.89 3.31 11.68
N TYR A 99 13.63 3.97 10.79
CA TYR A 99 13.08 4.95 9.84
C TYR A 99 11.93 4.40 8.99
N LEU A 100 12.07 3.18 8.48
CA LEU A 100 11.01 2.52 7.70
C LEU A 100 9.71 2.39 8.49
N ILE A 101 9.80 2.02 9.77
CA ILE A 101 8.63 1.82 10.63
C ILE A 101 7.98 3.16 10.95
N ARG A 102 8.77 4.22 11.21
CA ARG A 102 8.22 5.57 11.44
C ARG A 102 7.51 6.13 10.20
N TYR A 103 8.11 5.95 9.02
CA TYR A 103 7.59 6.44 7.74
C TYR A 103 6.35 5.68 7.24
N ARG A 104 6.24 4.38 7.53
CA ARG A 104 5.14 3.51 7.04
C ARG A 104 4.40 2.80 8.16
N LEU A 105 4.30 3.43 9.33
CA LEU A 105 3.78 2.81 10.56
C LEU A 105 2.42 2.13 10.31
N THR A 106 1.52 2.83 9.63
CA THR A 106 0.16 2.35 9.33
C THR A 106 0.19 1.09 8.47
N GLU A 107 1.04 1.06 7.44
CA GLU A 107 1.20 -0.09 6.55
C GLU A 107 1.92 -1.26 7.23
N CYS A 108 2.98 -0.98 7.99
CA CYS A 108 3.73 -1.98 8.74
C CYS A 108 2.84 -2.67 9.77
N CYS A 109 2.08 -1.90 10.56
CA CYS A 109 1.14 -2.47 11.51
C CYS A 109 0.03 -3.28 10.82
N TYR A 110 -0.49 -2.79 9.69
CA TYR A 110 -1.48 -3.55 8.91
C TYR A 110 -0.92 -4.89 8.40
N ALA A 111 0.31 -4.90 7.87
CA ALA A 111 0.96 -6.12 7.39
C ALA A 111 1.24 -7.13 8.52
N LEU A 112 1.56 -6.65 9.73
CA LEU A 112 1.72 -7.49 10.92
C LEU A 112 0.40 -8.04 11.45
N GLU A 113 -0.67 -7.24 11.38
CA GLU A 113 -2.02 -7.65 11.80
C GLU A 113 -2.62 -8.71 10.87
N TYR A 114 -2.35 -8.60 9.56
CA TYR A 114 -2.99 -9.38 8.51
C TYR A 114 -1.96 -9.88 7.49
N ALA A 115 -1.25 -10.96 7.84
CA ALA A 115 -0.21 -11.54 6.98
C ALA A 115 -0.73 -11.97 5.59
N ASP A 116 -1.99 -12.43 5.52
CA ASP A 116 -2.64 -12.88 4.29
C ASP A 116 -3.51 -11.81 3.62
N ALA A 117 -3.27 -10.54 3.97
CA ALA A 117 -4.07 -9.40 3.56
C ALA A 117 -4.49 -9.34 2.08
N PRO A 118 -3.57 -9.53 1.11
CA PRO A 118 -3.92 -9.46 -0.29
C PRO A 118 -4.92 -10.55 -0.73
N LEU A 119 -4.77 -11.76 -0.21
CA LEU A 119 -5.60 -12.91 -0.57
C LEU A 119 -6.98 -12.83 0.07
N GLU A 120 -7.03 -12.47 1.35
CA GLU A 120 -8.27 -12.29 2.08
C GLU A 120 -9.07 -11.09 1.56
N PHE A 121 -8.42 -9.97 1.25
CA PHE A 121 -9.11 -8.86 0.57
C PHE A 121 -9.66 -9.27 -0.80
N TYR A 122 -8.90 -10.05 -1.59
CA TYR A 122 -9.40 -10.60 -2.85
C TYR A 122 -10.62 -11.52 -2.65
N ARG A 123 -10.60 -12.37 -1.62
CA ARG A 123 -11.74 -13.19 -1.20
C ARG A 123 -12.96 -12.32 -0.89
N GLU A 124 -12.82 -11.28 -0.07
CA GLU A 124 -13.91 -10.37 0.28
C GLU A 124 -14.53 -9.74 -0.98
N LEU A 125 -13.71 -9.23 -1.91
CA LEU A 125 -14.21 -8.64 -3.16
C LEU A 125 -15.04 -9.64 -3.98
N VAL A 126 -14.63 -10.90 -4.04
CA VAL A 126 -15.38 -11.95 -4.74
C VAL A 126 -16.63 -12.35 -3.96
N GLY A 127 -16.53 -12.48 -2.64
CA GLY A 127 -17.62 -12.85 -1.73
C GLY A 127 -18.76 -11.83 -1.72
N TYR A 128 -18.44 -10.53 -1.78
CA TYR A 128 -19.41 -9.44 -1.96
C TYR A 128 -19.94 -9.32 -3.39
N GLY A 129 -19.43 -10.10 -4.34
CA GLY A 129 -19.78 -9.97 -5.77
C GLY A 129 -19.39 -8.61 -6.35
N VAL A 130 -18.33 -7.99 -5.85
CA VAL A 130 -17.72 -6.79 -6.44
C VAL A 130 -16.94 -7.17 -7.69
N ILE A 131 -16.26 -8.32 -7.65
CA ILE A 131 -15.57 -8.91 -8.80
C ILE A 131 -15.98 -10.38 -8.98
N SER A 132 -15.86 -10.88 -10.21
CA SER A 132 -16.19 -12.28 -10.53
C SER A 132 -14.93 -13.16 -10.56
N CYS A 133 -15.01 -14.35 -9.94
CA CYS A 133 -13.99 -15.38 -10.07
C CYS A 133 -14.63 -16.77 -10.19
N GLY A 134 -14.51 -17.40 -11.36
CA GLY A 134 -15.09 -18.73 -11.61
C GLY A 134 -14.46 -19.87 -10.80
N LYS A 135 -13.36 -19.60 -10.08
CA LYS A 135 -12.69 -20.57 -9.19
C LYS A 135 -13.15 -20.45 -7.75
N TYR A 136 -13.92 -19.41 -7.40
CA TYR A 136 -14.43 -19.22 -6.05
C TYR A 136 -15.79 -19.90 -5.87
N SER A 137 -16.00 -20.53 -4.73
CA SER A 137 -17.30 -21.05 -4.32
C SER A 137 -17.52 -20.85 -2.83
N ARG A 138 -18.58 -20.12 -2.51
CA ARG A 138 -18.99 -19.85 -1.11
C ARG A 138 -19.31 -21.14 -0.33
N ASN A 139 -19.67 -22.22 -1.02
CA ASN A 139 -20.01 -23.50 -0.38
C ASN A 139 -18.80 -24.25 0.19
N ILE A 140 -17.59 -23.92 -0.25
CA ILE A 140 -16.34 -24.54 0.22
C ILE A 140 -15.47 -23.56 1.01
N ASP A 141 -15.81 -22.27 0.97
CA ASP A 141 -15.22 -21.24 1.81
C ASP A 141 -15.53 -21.51 3.29
N LYS A 142 -14.51 -21.90 4.06
CA LYS A 142 -14.66 -22.22 5.48
C LYS A 142 -15.03 -20.99 6.28
N HIS A 143 -14.36 -19.87 5.98
CA HIS A 143 -14.58 -18.59 6.62
C HIS A 143 -16.00 -18.10 6.37
N ALA A 144 -16.56 -18.25 5.15
CA ALA A 144 -17.91 -17.76 4.84
C ALA A 144 -19.02 -18.50 5.60
N LYS A 145 -18.71 -19.69 6.13
CA LYS A 145 -19.59 -20.48 7.00
C LYS A 145 -19.41 -20.15 8.47
N GLU A 146 -18.23 -19.66 8.83
CA GLU A 146 -17.81 -19.34 10.20
C GLU A 146 -17.97 -17.85 10.53
N SER A 147 -18.26 -16.99 9.54
CA SER A 147 -18.31 -15.53 9.66
C SER A 147 -19.18 -15.03 10.81
N GLY A 148 -18.56 -14.84 11.97
CA GLY A 148 -18.99 -13.93 13.03
C GLY A 148 -18.50 -12.49 12.77
N PRO A 149 -18.77 -11.55 13.69
CA PRO A 149 -18.45 -10.11 13.55
C PRO A 149 -16.97 -9.75 13.28
N GLY A 150 -16.02 -10.67 13.50
CA GLY A 150 -14.57 -10.45 13.40
C GLY A 150 -13.98 -10.45 11.98
N GLU A 151 -14.60 -11.13 11.01
CA GLU A 151 -14.04 -11.26 9.64
C GLU A 151 -14.09 -9.93 8.84
N LEU A 152 -14.99 -9.02 9.20
CA LEU A 152 -15.12 -7.70 8.57
C LEU A 152 -14.01 -6.71 8.99
N LEU A 153 -13.28 -6.98 10.07
CA LEU A 153 -12.31 -6.04 10.64
C LEU A 153 -11.17 -5.77 9.67
N GLN A 154 -10.70 -6.80 8.99
CA GLN A 154 -9.67 -6.68 7.99
C GLN A 154 -10.12 -5.79 6.82
N LEU A 155 -11.31 -6.04 6.25
CA LEU A 155 -11.84 -5.23 5.16
C LEU A 155 -11.96 -3.75 5.56
N ILE A 156 -12.37 -3.49 6.81
CA ILE A 156 -12.40 -2.14 7.38
C ILE A 156 -10.98 -1.56 7.42
N ARG A 157 -10.01 -2.30 7.95
CA ARG A 157 -8.60 -1.88 8.03
C ARG A 157 -8.00 -1.63 6.65
N THR A 158 -8.29 -2.47 5.64
CA THR A 158 -7.87 -2.27 4.25
C THR A 158 -8.50 -1.01 3.65
N GLY A 159 -9.81 -0.81 3.87
CA GLY A 159 -10.51 0.36 3.35
C GLY A 159 -9.99 1.67 3.94
N LEU A 160 -9.73 1.68 5.25
CA LEU A 160 -9.08 2.79 5.93
C LEU A 160 -7.64 3.00 5.46
N LEU A 161 -6.88 1.93 5.19
CA LEU A 161 -5.54 2.05 4.62
C LEU A 161 -5.55 2.72 3.24
N PHE A 162 -6.52 2.38 2.38
CA PHE A 162 -6.70 3.08 1.11
C PHE A 162 -7.13 4.53 1.29
N GLU A 163 -8.00 4.82 2.26
CA GLU A 163 -8.34 6.19 2.65
C GLU A 163 -7.07 6.99 3.01
N PHE A 164 -6.19 6.42 3.83
CA PHE A 164 -4.93 7.05 4.23
C PHE A 164 -3.96 7.24 3.05
N LYS A 165 -3.87 6.28 2.12
CA LYS A 165 -3.07 6.42 0.89
C LYS A 165 -3.59 7.52 -0.03
N MET A 166 -4.92 7.65 -0.15
CA MET A 166 -5.54 8.78 -0.86
C MET A 166 -5.24 10.11 -0.16
N LEU A 167 -5.26 10.16 1.18
CA LEU A 167 -4.87 11.34 1.96
C LEU A 167 -3.43 11.77 1.65
N GLN A 168 -2.47 10.84 1.74
CA GLN A 168 -1.06 11.08 1.43
C GLN A 168 -0.92 11.75 0.05
N ARG A 169 -1.60 11.19 -0.96
CA ARG A 169 -1.56 11.71 -2.33
C ARG A 169 -2.18 13.10 -2.46
N VAL A 170 -3.32 13.34 -1.83
CA VAL A 170 -4.00 14.65 -1.84
C VAL A 170 -3.10 15.73 -1.24
N VAL A 171 -2.47 15.46 -0.10
CA VAL A 171 -1.58 16.42 0.56
C VAL A 171 -0.38 16.77 -0.33
N ALA A 172 0.26 15.79 -0.97
CA ALA A 172 1.36 16.04 -1.90
C ALA A 172 0.97 16.96 -3.06
N VAL A 173 -0.20 16.73 -3.66
CA VAL A 173 -0.73 17.56 -4.76
C VAL A 173 -1.01 18.98 -4.30
N MET A 174 -1.62 19.14 -3.12
CA MET A 174 -2.00 20.45 -2.58
C MET A 174 -0.80 21.32 -2.23
N LEU A 175 0.27 20.73 -1.69
CA LEU A 175 1.50 21.45 -1.37
C LEU A 175 2.24 21.89 -2.64
N SER A 176 2.29 21.03 -3.68
CA SER A 176 2.82 21.39 -5.00
C SER A 176 2.12 22.64 -5.57
N LEU A 177 0.79 22.69 -5.45
CA LEU A 177 -0.01 23.82 -5.90
C LEU A 177 0.22 25.09 -5.07
N LYS A 178 0.37 24.98 -3.75
CA LYS A 178 0.61 26.14 -2.86
C LYS A 178 1.93 26.84 -3.18
N ASN A 179 2.98 26.08 -3.49
CA ASN A 179 4.32 26.63 -3.63
C ASN A 179 4.53 27.38 -4.95
N ASN A 180 3.89 26.97 -6.06
CA ASN A 180 4.13 27.58 -7.38
C ASN A 180 2.89 27.70 -8.30
N ASN A 181 1.68 27.31 -7.85
CA ASN A 181 0.49 27.13 -8.70
C ASN A 181 0.72 26.22 -9.92
N THR A 182 1.79 25.42 -9.91
CA THR A 182 2.15 24.50 -10.98
C THR A 182 1.89 23.05 -10.55
N ILE A 183 1.39 22.25 -11.50
CA ILE A 183 1.30 20.80 -11.35
C ILE A 183 2.46 20.22 -12.15
N THR A 184 3.45 19.67 -11.47
CA THR A 184 4.53 18.94 -12.12
C THR A 184 4.02 17.58 -12.60
N LEU A 185 3.95 17.41 -13.92
CA LEU A 185 3.59 16.12 -14.52
C LEU A 185 4.83 15.23 -14.62
N PRO A 186 4.71 13.91 -14.40
CA PRO A 186 5.83 13.01 -14.55
C PRO A 186 6.28 12.98 -16.01
N THR A 187 7.58 13.03 -16.24
CA THR A 187 8.16 12.83 -17.57
C THR A 187 7.78 11.43 -18.08
N PRO A 188 7.14 11.31 -19.26
CA PRO A 188 6.83 10.00 -19.82
C PRO A 188 8.11 9.19 -20.02
N ASP A 189 8.15 7.98 -19.49
CA ASP A 189 9.27 7.08 -19.78
C ASP A 189 9.14 6.64 -21.25
N LEU A 190 10.21 6.84 -22.03
CA LEU A 190 10.25 6.56 -23.47
C LEU A 190 9.94 5.09 -23.79
N LYS A 191 10.06 4.19 -22.82
CA LYS A 191 9.74 2.76 -22.96
C LYS A 191 8.28 2.41 -22.69
N MET A 192 7.45 3.37 -22.26
CA MET A 192 6.03 3.12 -21.96
C MET A 192 5.22 2.86 -23.22
N SER A 193 4.31 1.90 -23.16
CA SER A 193 3.34 1.68 -24.23
C SER A 193 2.37 2.87 -24.34
N ALA A 194 1.81 3.07 -25.53
CA ALA A 194 0.81 4.12 -25.78
C ALA A 194 -0.40 4.03 -24.84
N VAL A 195 -0.78 2.81 -24.43
CA VAL A 195 -1.88 2.58 -23.49
C VAL A 195 -1.51 3.06 -22.08
N GLU A 196 -0.30 2.78 -21.61
CA GLU A 196 0.16 3.25 -20.30
C GLU A 196 0.31 4.77 -20.26
N GLN A 197 0.86 5.36 -21.33
CA GLN A 197 0.94 6.81 -21.47
C GLN A 197 -0.45 7.46 -21.42
N LYS A 198 -1.44 6.89 -22.13
CA LYS A 198 -2.82 7.35 -22.09
C LYS A 198 -3.43 7.24 -20.69
N ASN A 199 -3.25 6.11 -19.99
CA ASN A 199 -3.78 5.91 -18.65
C ASN A 199 -3.20 6.92 -17.64
N ILE A 200 -1.90 7.22 -17.74
CA ILE A 200 -1.26 8.26 -16.91
C ILE A 200 -1.85 9.63 -17.26
N SER A 201 -1.94 9.97 -18.55
CA SER A 201 -2.51 11.25 -18.99
C SER A 201 -3.96 11.44 -18.50
N ASP A 202 -4.81 10.43 -18.67
CA ASP A 202 -6.21 10.45 -18.22
C ASP A 202 -6.31 10.60 -16.70
N TYR A 203 -5.41 10.00 -15.92
CA TYR A 203 -5.37 10.18 -14.47
C TYR A 203 -5.05 11.61 -14.07
N TYR A 204 -3.96 12.19 -14.60
CA TYR A 204 -3.58 13.56 -14.26
C TYR A 204 -4.64 14.57 -14.75
N LYS A 205 -5.26 14.31 -15.89
CA LYS A 205 -6.42 15.09 -16.35
C LYS A 205 -7.57 15.03 -15.35
N ARG A 206 -7.95 13.85 -14.86
CA ARG A 206 -8.99 13.71 -13.83
C ARG A 206 -8.63 14.47 -12.55
N LEU A 207 -7.36 14.42 -12.14
CA LEU A 207 -6.88 15.13 -10.95
C LEU A 207 -7.03 16.66 -11.11
N VAL A 208 -6.64 17.20 -12.26
CA VAL A 208 -6.84 18.60 -12.64
C VAL A 208 -8.35 18.94 -12.70
N ASP A 209 -9.14 18.15 -13.41
CA ASP A 209 -10.58 18.38 -13.56
C ASP A 209 -11.29 18.38 -12.20
N ASN A 210 -10.98 17.43 -11.32
CA ASN A 210 -11.54 17.37 -9.97
C ASN A 210 -11.17 18.60 -9.13
N TRP A 211 -9.95 19.10 -9.30
CA TRP A 211 -9.47 20.28 -8.59
C TRP A 211 -10.18 21.56 -9.03
N PHE A 212 -10.32 21.77 -10.34
CA PHE A 212 -10.86 23.01 -10.90
C PHE A 212 -12.39 23.01 -11.07
N MET A 213 -13.01 21.84 -11.29
CA MET A 213 -14.42 21.72 -11.72
C MET A 213 -15.32 21.06 -10.68
N GLY A 214 -14.79 20.64 -9.52
CA GLY A 214 -15.58 20.02 -8.46
C GLY A 214 -16.61 20.99 -7.86
N ALA A 215 -17.90 20.77 -8.11
CA ALA A 215 -19.02 21.58 -7.59
C ALA A 215 -19.11 21.59 -6.05
N GLU A 216 -18.35 20.73 -5.38
CA GLU A 216 -17.92 20.88 -4.00
C GLU A 216 -16.42 20.63 -4.05
N ARG A 217 -15.59 21.52 -3.49
CA ARG A 217 -14.16 21.28 -3.29
C ARG A 217 -13.99 20.20 -2.20
N LYS A 218 -14.50 18.98 -2.44
CA LYS A 218 -14.25 17.81 -1.60
C LYS A 218 -12.81 17.42 -1.81
N VAL A 219 -11.98 18.04 -0.99
CA VAL A 219 -10.53 17.86 -0.89
C VAL A 219 -10.17 16.41 -0.65
N PHE A 220 -11.00 15.68 0.10
CA PHE A 220 -10.71 14.35 0.59
C PHE A 220 -11.98 13.51 0.68
N VAL A 221 -11.86 12.19 0.47
CA VAL A 221 -12.97 11.24 0.55
C VAL A 221 -12.72 10.27 1.70
N SER A 222 -13.67 10.22 2.64
CA SER A 222 -13.66 9.30 3.76
C SER A 222 -14.43 8.02 3.47
N PHE A 223 -13.82 6.88 3.80
CA PHE A 223 -14.40 5.55 3.83
C PHE A 223 -15.26 5.38 5.09
N GLN A 224 -16.57 5.58 4.91
CA GLN A 224 -17.56 5.45 5.98
C GLN A 224 -17.76 3.97 6.35
N CYS A 225 -17.29 3.58 7.54
CA CYS A 225 -17.37 2.19 8.02
C CYS A 225 -17.95 2.06 9.44
N LYS A 226 -18.27 3.17 10.12
CA LYS A 226 -18.90 3.21 11.46
C LYS A 226 -20.13 2.31 11.57
N ASN A 227 -21.01 2.35 10.57
CA ASN A 227 -22.29 1.63 10.57
C ASN A 227 -22.20 0.24 9.92
N GLY A 228 -21.00 -0.21 9.54
CA GLY A 228 -20.79 -1.43 8.76
C GLY A 228 -20.29 -1.11 7.35
N VAL A 229 -19.90 -2.15 6.62
CA VAL A 229 -19.40 -2.05 5.23
C VAL A 229 -20.33 -2.87 4.34
N SER A 230 -20.99 -2.20 3.40
CA SER A 230 -21.80 -2.83 2.37
C SER A 230 -21.00 -3.00 1.07
N ARG A 231 -21.56 -3.77 0.13
CA ARG A 231 -21.02 -3.91 -1.23
C ARG A 231 -20.85 -2.55 -1.91
N GLU A 232 -21.82 -1.66 -1.74
CA GLU A 232 -21.82 -0.31 -2.30
C GLU A 232 -20.70 0.54 -1.69
N ASN A 233 -20.41 0.39 -0.40
CA ASN A 233 -19.27 1.06 0.22
C ASN A 233 -17.94 0.61 -0.40
N VAL A 234 -17.79 -0.69 -0.68
CA VAL A 234 -16.58 -1.24 -1.31
C VAL A 234 -16.45 -0.77 -2.76
N ILE A 235 -17.54 -0.74 -3.53
CA ILE A 235 -17.52 -0.22 -4.91
C ILE A 235 -17.12 1.26 -4.91
N ALA A 236 -17.75 2.07 -4.05
CA ALA A 236 -17.42 3.48 -3.93
C ALA A 236 -15.95 3.70 -3.53
N LEU A 237 -15.41 2.88 -2.62
CA LEU A 237 -13.99 2.91 -2.27
C LEU A 237 -13.09 2.65 -3.49
N LEU A 238 -13.36 1.60 -4.28
CA LEU A 238 -12.57 1.27 -5.47
C LEU A 238 -12.67 2.36 -6.55
N GLU A 239 -13.84 2.98 -6.71
CA GLU A 239 -14.03 4.12 -7.60
C GLU A 239 -13.22 5.34 -7.15
N ASN A 240 -13.20 5.61 -5.83
CA ASN A 240 -12.39 6.68 -5.26
C ASN A 240 -10.90 6.42 -5.41
N ILE A 241 -10.42 5.20 -5.17
CA ILE A 241 -9.02 4.83 -5.42
C ILE A 241 -8.69 5.09 -6.89
N ASN A 242 -9.50 4.61 -7.84
CA ASN A 242 -9.28 4.85 -9.26
C ASN A 242 -9.28 6.35 -9.64
N LYS A 243 -10.02 7.17 -8.89
CA LYS A 243 -10.14 8.61 -9.11
C LYS A 243 -8.99 9.41 -8.50
N TYR A 244 -8.57 9.08 -7.28
CA TYR A 244 -7.66 9.90 -6.45
C TYR A 244 -6.28 9.28 -6.23
N TYR A 245 -6.08 8.02 -6.60
CA TYR A 245 -4.84 7.29 -6.37
C TYR A 245 -4.46 6.42 -7.58
N LEU A 246 -3.50 6.89 -8.38
CA LEU A 246 -2.85 6.07 -9.39
C LEU A 246 -1.52 5.56 -8.87
N HIS A 247 -1.38 4.24 -8.87
CA HIS A 247 -0.12 3.55 -8.60
C HIS A 247 0.27 2.71 -9.82
N LYS A 248 1.56 2.72 -10.17
CA LYS A 248 2.06 1.84 -11.22
C LYS A 248 1.91 0.39 -10.77
N ARG A 249 1.71 -0.53 -11.71
CA ARG A 249 1.47 -1.93 -11.39
C ARG A 249 2.73 -2.75 -11.64
N MET A 250 3.32 -3.30 -10.58
CA MET A 250 4.36 -4.33 -10.68
C MET A 250 3.78 -5.63 -11.24
N PHE A 251 2.48 -5.88 -11.06
CA PHE A 251 1.78 -7.03 -11.59
C PHE A 251 0.82 -6.62 -12.70
N SER A 252 1.14 -7.03 -13.92
CA SER A 252 0.25 -6.88 -15.07
C SER A 252 -0.67 -8.11 -15.22
N GLY A 253 -1.71 -7.95 -16.03
CA GLY A 253 -2.66 -9.02 -16.34
C GLY A 253 -4.11 -8.67 -15.99
N THR A 254 -5.01 -9.57 -16.38
CA THR A 254 -6.44 -9.44 -16.10
C THR A 254 -6.79 -9.95 -14.70
N GLN A 255 -7.97 -9.60 -14.20
CA GLN A 255 -8.50 -10.09 -12.91
C GLN A 255 -8.44 -11.63 -12.80
N GLY A 256 -8.67 -12.35 -13.91
CA GLY A 256 -8.59 -13.82 -13.93
C GLY A 256 -7.20 -14.38 -13.63
N SER A 257 -6.16 -13.55 -13.70
CA SER A 257 -4.78 -13.93 -13.41
C SER A 257 -4.35 -13.66 -11.97
N TRP A 258 -5.10 -12.83 -11.22
CA TRP A 258 -4.71 -12.36 -9.89
C TRP A 258 -4.53 -13.50 -8.90
N LEU A 259 -5.48 -14.43 -8.82
CA LEU A 259 -5.42 -15.59 -7.92
C LEU A 259 -4.16 -16.44 -8.15
N GLY A 260 -3.79 -16.65 -9.41
CA GLY A 260 -2.57 -17.40 -9.74
C GLY A 260 -1.31 -16.60 -9.41
N THR A 261 -1.31 -15.28 -9.61
CA THR A 261 -0.20 -14.40 -9.23
C THR A 261 0.00 -14.40 -7.71
N LEU A 262 -1.07 -14.23 -6.92
CA LEU A 262 -1.00 -14.30 -5.45
C LEU A 262 -0.41 -15.64 -5.00
N GLY A 263 -0.93 -16.76 -5.50
CA GLY A 263 -0.43 -18.08 -5.09
C GLY A 263 1.01 -18.36 -5.54
N ALA A 264 1.45 -17.76 -6.66
CA ALA A 264 2.84 -17.81 -7.07
C ALA A 264 3.77 -17.03 -6.11
N PHE A 265 3.31 -15.91 -5.56
CA PHE A 265 4.05 -15.14 -4.57
C PHE A 265 4.10 -15.87 -3.22
N ASP A 266 2.98 -16.45 -2.78
CA ASP A 266 2.96 -17.26 -1.56
C ASP A 266 3.95 -18.43 -1.65
N ILE A 267 4.01 -19.12 -2.79
CA ILE A 267 5.03 -20.17 -3.02
C ILE A 267 6.46 -19.61 -2.94
N ALA A 268 6.69 -18.41 -3.47
CA ALA A 268 8.01 -17.80 -3.47
C ALA A 268 8.47 -17.40 -2.07
N CYS A 269 7.59 -16.81 -1.27
CA CYS A 269 7.87 -16.46 0.13
C CYS A 269 8.15 -17.72 0.96
N GLU A 270 7.29 -18.73 0.87
CA GLU A 270 7.47 -20.00 1.58
C GLU A 270 8.78 -20.71 1.22
N HIS A 271 9.16 -20.68 -0.05
CA HIS A 271 10.44 -21.26 -0.49
C HIS A 271 11.65 -20.49 0.04
N ASP A 272 11.54 -19.18 0.21
CA ASP A 272 12.61 -18.37 0.76
C ASP A 272 12.75 -18.55 2.28
N GLU A 273 11.66 -18.89 2.98
CA GLU A 273 11.67 -19.28 4.40
C GLU A 273 12.21 -20.71 4.62
N ASP A 274 11.79 -21.67 3.79
CA ASP A 274 12.27 -23.06 3.83
C ASP A 274 12.69 -23.56 2.43
N PRO A 275 13.96 -23.38 2.04
CA PRO A 275 14.45 -23.77 0.73
C PRO A 275 14.65 -25.29 0.57
N VAL A 276 14.50 -26.08 1.64
CA VAL A 276 14.71 -27.54 1.61
C VAL A 276 13.46 -28.26 1.09
N ILE A 277 12.27 -27.71 1.35
CA ILE A 277 11.02 -28.32 0.92
C ILE A 277 10.87 -28.21 -0.60
N ALA A 278 10.55 -29.34 -1.24
CA ALA A 278 10.27 -29.37 -2.67
C ALA A 278 9.06 -28.49 -3.01
N ILE A 279 9.19 -27.66 -4.05
CA ILE A 279 8.11 -26.75 -4.47
C ILE A 279 6.93 -27.54 -5.04
N TYR A 280 7.21 -28.55 -5.87
CA TYR A 280 6.22 -29.36 -6.58
C TYR A 280 6.83 -30.70 -7.01
N ASN A 281 6.04 -31.77 -7.00
CA ASN A 281 6.42 -33.10 -7.50
C ASN A 281 5.22 -33.74 -8.22
N GLU A 282 5.44 -34.22 -9.45
CA GLU A 282 4.41 -34.81 -10.31
C GLU A 282 3.97 -36.21 -9.82
N GLU A 283 4.88 -36.98 -9.20
CA GLU A 283 4.60 -38.34 -8.71
C GLU A 283 3.87 -38.32 -7.36
N SER A 284 4.25 -37.43 -6.45
CA SER A 284 3.59 -37.24 -5.16
C SER A 284 3.78 -35.82 -4.62
N ASN A 285 2.69 -35.04 -4.59
CA ASN A 285 2.74 -33.63 -4.23
C ASN A 285 2.39 -33.32 -2.75
N SER A 286 2.10 -34.34 -1.93
CA SER A 286 1.46 -34.20 -0.60
C SER A 286 2.24 -33.41 0.46
N HIS A 287 3.56 -33.26 0.29
CA HIS A 287 4.46 -32.55 1.21
C HIS A 287 5.22 -31.41 0.54
N THR A 288 4.63 -30.81 -0.49
CA THR A 288 5.27 -29.74 -1.25
C THR A 288 4.68 -28.38 -0.89
N ILE A 289 5.44 -27.31 -1.13
CA ILE A 289 4.98 -25.93 -0.91
C ILE A 289 3.72 -25.64 -1.74
N SER A 290 3.68 -26.07 -3.01
CA SER A 290 2.52 -25.86 -3.87
C SER A 290 1.24 -26.51 -3.35
N GLU A 291 1.34 -27.64 -2.65
CA GLU A 291 0.19 -28.29 -2.00
C GLU A 291 -0.26 -27.54 -0.74
N LYS A 292 0.70 -27.11 0.09
CA LYS A 292 0.41 -26.24 1.25
C LYS A 292 -0.38 -25.00 0.82
N ILE A 293 0.10 -24.29 -0.20
CA ILE A 293 -0.58 -23.10 -0.73
C ILE A 293 -1.92 -23.45 -1.38
N ARG A 294 -2.02 -24.58 -2.10
CA ARG A 294 -3.31 -25.05 -2.63
C ARG A 294 -4.36 -25.23 -1.52
N LEU A 295 -3.98 -25.86 -0.42
CA LEU A 295 -4.87 -26.11 0.72
C LEU A 295 -5.29 -24.82 1.43
N LYS A 296 -4.36 -23.86 1.59
CA LYS A 296 -4.66 -22.50 2.08
C LYS A 296 -5.75 -21.84 1.23
N TYR A 297 -5.60 -21.86 -0.10
CA TYR A 297 -6.54 -21.22 -1.03
C TYR A 297 -7.89 -21.93 -1.04
N LEU A 298 -7.88 -23.25 -0.95
CA LEU A 298 -9.10 -24.06 -0.84
C LEU A 298 -9.89 -23.70 0.42
N GLY A 299 -9.21 -23.46 1.56
CA GLY A 299 -9.83 -23.00 2.80
C GLY A 299 -10.59 -21.68 2.66
N LEU A 300 -10.09 -20.78 1.81
CA LEU A 300 -10.70 -19.49 1.47
C LEU A 300 -11.70 -19.59 0.29
N GLY A 301 -12.10 -20.81 -0.08
CA GLY A 301 -13.13 -21.05 -1.09
C GLY A 301 -12.64 -21.05 -2.54
N PHE A 302 -11.33 -21.00 -2.78
CA PHE A 302 -10.75 -20.99 -4.13
C PHE A 302 -10.26 -22.38 -4.57
N SER A 303 -10.85 -22.88 -5.66
CA SER A 303 -10.44 -24.14 -6.29
C SER A 303 -9.33 -23.90 -7.33
N VAL A 304 -8.09 -24.08 -6.91
CA VAL A 304 -6.88 -24.05 -7.75
C VAL A 304 -6.11 -25.36 -7.66
N SER A 305 -5.35 -25.72 -8.70
CA SER A 305 -4.48 -26.90 -8.65
C SER A 305 -3.05 -26.50 -8.29
N ALA A 306 -2.36 -27.34 -7.52
CA ALA A 306 -0.96 -27.11 -7.16
C ALA A 306 -0.06 -26.97 -8.39
N ARG A 307 -0.29 -27.79 -9.43
CA ARG A 307 0.41 -27.70 -10.72
C ARG A 307 0.25 -26.33 -11.37
N SER A 308 -0.97 -25.77 -11.39
CA SER A 308 -1.21 -24.44 -11.97
C SER A 308 -0.51 -23.32 -11.21
N LEU A 309 -0.44 -23.40 -9.87
CA LEU A 309 0.29 -22.45 -9.04
C LEU A 309 1.79 -22.56 -9.27
N TYR A 310 2.33 -23.79 -9.35
CA TYR A 310 3.74 -24.04 -9.64
C TYR A 310 4.18 -23.49 -11.00
N LEU A 311 3.41 -23.74 -12.06
CA LEU A 311 3.72 -23.22 -13.39
C LEU A 311 3.72 -21.67 -13.42
N ARG A 312 2.79 -21.05 -12.68
CA ARG A 312 2.73 -19.60 -12.53
C ARG A 312 3.92 -19.06 -11.73
N TYR A 313 4.29 -19.73 -10.64
CA TYR A 313 5.49 -19.43 -9.85
C TYR A 313 6.76 -19.42 -10.71
N LYS A 314 6.96 -20.45 -11.55
CA LYS A 314 8.11 -20.51 -12.47
C LYS A 314 8.23 -19.29 -13.38
N SER A 315 7.09 -18.73 -13.81
CA SER A 315 7.06 -17.51 -14.62
C SER A 315 7.31 -16.26 -13.77
N VAL A 316 6.66 -16.13 -12.61
CA VAL A 316 6.76 -14.96 -11.72
C VAL A 316 8.15 -14.82 -11.08
N LYS A 317 8.77 -15.93 -10.67
CA LYS A 317 10.08 -15.93 -9.98
C LYS A 317 11.17 -15.24 -10.79
N LYS A 318 11.19 -15.44 -12.11
CA LYS A 318 12.27 -14.96 -12.99
C LYS A 318 12.32 -13.44 -13.14
N GLU A 319 11.17 -12.77 -13.04
CA GLU A 319 11.04 -11.34 -13.36
C GLU A 319 10.46 -10.54 -12.20
N ARG A 320 9.30 -10.94 -11.67
CA ARG A 320 8.52 -10.09 -10.75
C ARG A 320 8.90 -10.28 -9.30
N TYR A 321 9.31 -11.49 -8.92
CA TYR A 321 9.73 -11.74 -7.53
C TYR A 321 11.01 -11.00 -7.17
N SER A 322 11.96 -10.93 -8.11
CA SER A 322 13.21 -10.19 -7.92
C SER A 322 12.99 -8.67 -7.79
N GLN A 323 12.02 -8.12 -8.53
CA GLN A 323 11.56 -6.73 -8.37
C GLN A 323 10.99 -6.46 -6.97
N VAL A 324 10.15 -7.37 -6.45
CA VAL A 324 9.61 -7.26 -5.08
C VAL A 324 10.74 -7.33 -4.05
N ARG A 325 11.65 -8.29 -4.16
CA ARG A 325 12.80 -8.43 -3.26
C ARG A 325 13.67 -7.17 -3.25
N TYR A 326 13.93 -6.60 -4.42
CA TYR A 326 14.70 -5.36 -4.55
C TYR A 326 13.96 -4.16 -3.95
N TYR A 327 12.63 -4.06 -4.15
CA TYR A 327 11.83 -3.04 -3.48
C TYR A 327 11.92 -3.14 -1.96
N CYS A 328 11.77 -4.35 -1.40
CA CYS A 328 11.92 -4.58 0.04
C CYS A 328 13.33 -4.21 0.53
N PHE A 329 14.37 -4.57 -0.23
CA PHE A 329 15.75 -4.19 0.09
C PHE A 329 15.92 -2.66 0.15
N LEU A 330 15.42 -1.92 -0.85
CA LEU A 330 15.48 -0.45 -0.88
C LEU A 330 14.78 0.17 0.34
N LEU A 331 13.62 -0.37 0.73
CA LEU A 331 12.86 0.10 1.88
C LEU A 331 13.58 -0.17 3.22
N LEU A 332 14.20 -1.34 3.38
CA LEU A 332 14.88 -1.72 4.61
C LEU A 332 16.20 -0.99 4.83
N ASN A 333 16.80 -0.45 3.77
CA ASN A 333 18.12 0.21 3.80
C ASN A 333 18.01 1.74 3.62
N GLN A 334 16.87 2.35 3.96
CA GLN A 334 16.71 3.80 3.92
C GLN A 334 17.58 4.49 4.98
N GLY A 335 18.42 5.44 4.55
CA GLY A 335 19.28 6.23 5.45
C GLY A 335 18.60 7.44 6.09
N PHE A 336 17.36 7.75 5.73
CA PHE A 336 16.61 8.89 6.23
C PHE A 336 15.09 8.63 6.16
N ILE A 337 14.32 9.42 6.92
CA ILE A 337 12.86 9.39 6.88
C ILE A 337 12.38 10.27 5.71
N ILE A 338 11.55 9.70 4.84
CA ILE A 338 10.86 10.45 3.79
C ILE A 338 9.61 11.10 4.41
N PRO A 339 9.24 12.34 4.03
CA PRO A 339 7.98 12.93 4.47
C PRO A 339 6.78 12.03 4.14
N TRP A 340 5.90 11.78 5.11
CA TRP A 340 4.77 10.84 5.01
C TRP A 340 3.87 11.07 3.78
N HIS A 341 3.69 12.32 3.36
CA HIS A 341 2.82 12.68 2.24
C HIS A 341 3.48 12.41 0.88
N LEU A 342 4.80 12.30 0.84
CA LEU A 342 5.54 11.85 -0.33
C LEU A 342 5.50 10.31 -0.32
N ASP A 343 4.37 9.75 -0.77
CA ASP A 343 4.21 8.32 -1.07
C ASP A 343 5.17 7.97 -2.23
N ASN A 344 6.44 7.77 -1.89
CA ASN A 344 7.54 7.91 -2.82
C ASN A 344 7.58 6.72 -3.78
N ASN A 345 6.89 6.91 -4.91
CA ASN A 345 6.92 5.97 -6.03
C ASN A 345 8.32 5.78 -6.61
N TYR A 346 9.36 6.53 -6.21
CA TYR A 346 10.70 6.38 -6.75
C TYR A 346 11.33 5.01 -6.45
N TYR A 347 11.31 4.53 -5.20
CA TYR A 347 11.83 3.18 -4.91
C TYR A 347 11.03 2.09 -5.60
N TYR A 348 9.72 2.30 -5.72
CA TYR A 348 8.85 1.42 -6.48
C TYR A 348 9.22 1.44 -7.97
N ASP A 349 9.48 2.62 -8.54
CA ASP A 349 9.86 2.83 -9.93
C ASP A 349 11.25 2.24 -10.24
N MET A 350 12.21 2.39 -9.31
CA MET A 350 13.50 1.71 -9.37
C MET A 350 13.31 0.20 -9.40
N ALA A 351 12.45 -0.33 -8.53
CA ALA A 351 12.14 -1.75 -8.51
C ALA A 351 11.42 -2.24 -9.76
N LEU A 352 10.52 -1.45 -10.35
CA LEU A 352 9.90 -1.79 -11.63
C LEU A 352 10.90 -1.89 -12.78
N ARG A 353 11.98 -1.10 -12.73
CA ARG A 353 13.07 -1.11 -13.72
C ARG A 353 14.12 -2.18 -13.45
N PHE A 354 14.10 -2.79 -12.26
CA PHE A 354 15.04 -3.84 -11.90
C PHE A 354 14.85 -5.07 -12.80
N CYS A 355 15.95 -5.55 -13.36
CA CYS A 355 15.99 -6.70 -14.25
C CYS A 355 17.06 -7.68 -13.76
N SER A 356 16.63 -8.83 -13.23
CA SER A 356 17.52 -9.86 -12.68
C SER A 356 18.30 -10.67 -13.73
N THR A 357 18.08 -10.45 -15.04
CA THR A 357 18.68 -11.26 -16.11
C THR A 357 19.91 -10.64 -16.77
N GLY A 358 20.51 -9.59 -16.21
CA GLY A 358 21.86 -9.16 -16.56
C GLY A 358 22.09 -8.92 -18.06
N THR A 359 21.40 -7.97 -18.67
CA THR A 359 21.94 -7.30 -19.86
C THR A 359 22.76 -6.10 -19.41
N ASN A 360 24.04 -6.37 -19.09
CA ASN A 360 25.21 -5.48 -19.01
C ASN A 360 25.17 -4.05 -18.42
N GLU A 361 24.09 -3.57 -17.79
CA GLU A 361 24.09 -2.20 -17.22
C GLU A 361 23.64 -2.07 -15.77
N CYS A 362 23.39 -3.15 -15.04
CA CYS A 362 22.98 -3.02 -13.63
C CYS A 362 23.63 -4.09 -12.74
N ASN A 363 24.93 -3.91 -12.49
CA ASN A 363 25.54 -4.45 -11.28
C ASN A 363 25.23 -3.49 -10.14
N TYR A 364 24.26 -3.82 -9.31
CA TYR A 364 24.16 -3.27 -7.96
C TYR A 364 24.02 -4.43 -6.97
N PRO A 365 24.63 -4.30 -5.78
CA PRO A 365 24.96 -5.40 -4.87
C PRO A 365 23.77 -6.18 -4.34
#